data_AF-A0A7W1UM33-F1
#
_entry.id   AF-A0A7W1UM33-F1
#
_cell.length_a   1.000
_cell.length_b   1.000
_cell.length_c   1.000
_cell.angle_alpha   90.00
_cell.angle_beta   90.00
_cell.angle_gamma   90.00
#
_symmetry.space_group_name_H-M   'P 1'
#
loop_
_entity.id
_entity.type
_entity.pdbx_description
1 polymer ?
#
loop_
_entity_poly.entity_id
_entity_poly.type
_entity_poly.pdbx_seq_one_letter_code
_entity_poly.pdbx_strand_id
1 'polypeptide(L)'
;MGSIDRAMGSVNAVIAAFFFFDVLFWDPAHRLPLVVLWLVLGAIYFTIKMGFINFRAFGHAIQVVRGKYSNPADVGEVSHFQALSAALSATVGLGNIAGVAIAVSLGGPGATFWM
;
A
#
# COMPACT_ATOMS: atom_id res chain seq x y z
N MET A 1 1.58 17.25 27.61
CA MET A 1 0.82 16.57 26.53
C MET A 1 0.31 17.58 25.49
N GLY A 2 -0.44 18.63 25.85
CA GLY A 2 -1.01 19.57 24.85
C GLY A 2 -0.06 20.48 24.03
N SER A 3 1.25 20.52 24.28
CA SER A 3 2.22 21.23 23.41
C SER A 3 2.70 20.36 22.26
N ILE A 4 2.97 19.07 22.53
CA ILE A 4 3.36 18.08 21.54
C ILE A 4 2.19 17.78 20.60
N ASP A 5 0.97 17.64 21.13
CA ASP A 5 -0.23 17.39 20.31
C ASP A 5 -0.50 18.53 19.32
N ARG A 6 -0.27 19.79 19.74
CA ARG A 6 -0.41 20.96 18.86
C ARG A 6 0.67 21.01 17.78
N ALA A 7 1.90 20.66 18.11
CA ALA A 7 3.01 20.60 17.15
C ALA A 7 2.83 19.46 16.14
N MET A 8 2.41 18.27 16.59
CA MET A 8 2.10 17.16 15.69
C MET A 8 0.86 17.47 14.84
N GLY A 9 -0.14 18.12 15.43
CA GLY A 9 -1.35 18.57 14.72
C GLY A 9 -1.04 19.58 13.61
N SER A 10 -0.14 20.54 13.84
CA SER A 10 0.24 21.51 12.80
C SER A 10 1.01 20.85 11.66
N VAL A 11 1.95 19.95 11.97
CA VAL A 11 2.68 19.18 10.96
C VAL A 11 1.72 18.30 10.15
N ASN A 12 0.83 17.58 10.82
CA ASN A 12 -0.17 16.75 10.16
C ASN A 12 -1.09 17.58 9.24
N ALA A 13 -1.51 18.77 9.67
CA ALA A 13 -2.35 19.64 8.86
C ALA A 13 -1.66 20.08 7.56
N VAL A 14 -0.37 20.40 7.59
CA VAL A 14 0.40 20.77 6.39
C VAL A 14 0.52 19.58 5.43
N ILE A 15 0.84 18.39 5.95
CA ILE A 15 0.95 17.17 5.14
C ILE A 15 -0.41 16.81 4.53
N ALA A 16 -1.47 16.85 5.35
CA ALA A 16 -2.83 16.56 4.91
C ALA A 16 -3.28 17.51 3.79
N ALA A 17 -3.02 18.82 3.94
CA ALA A 17 -3.37 19.81 2.93
C ALA A 17 -2.68 19.55 1.58
N PHE A 18 -1.45 19.03 1.60
CA PHE A 18 -0.69 18.77 0.37
C PHE A 18 -1.09 17.46 -0.33
N PHE A 19 -1.26 16.37 0.43
CA PHE A 19 -1.50 15.04 -0.17
C PHE A 19 -2.99 14.70 -0.34
N PHE A 20 -3.86 15.26 0.51
CA PHE A 20 -5.27 14.90 0.59
C PHE A 20 -6.20 16.03 0.15
N PHE A 21 -5.72 16.99 -0.65
CA PHE A 21 -6.65 17.90 -1.28
C PHE A 21 -7.49 17.14 -2.33
N ASP A 22 -8.78 17.45 -2.31
CA ASP A 22 -9.75 16.84 -3.18
C ASP A 22 -9.59 17.36 -4.61
N VAL A 23 -9.41 16.44 -5.55
CA VAL A 23 -9.56 16.73 -6.97
C VAL A 23 -11.00 16.42 -7.34
N LEU A 24 -11.68 17.36 -8.00
CA LEU A 24 -13.05 17.15 -8.48
C LEU A 24 -13.04 16.02 -9.52
N PHE A 25 -13.68 14.90 -9.21
CA PHE A 25 -13.79 13.77 -10.13
C PHE A 25 -15.25 13.58 -10.54
N TRP A 26 -15.54 13.92 -11.78
CA TRP A 26 -16.79 13.68 -12.51
C TRP A 26 -18.07 14.37 -11.98
N ASP A 27 -18.29 14.47 -10.67
CA ASP A 27 -19.50 15.05 -10.06
C ASP A 27 -19.18 15.72 -8.71
N PRO A 28 -19.80 16.86 -8.33
CA PRO A 28 -19.53 17.52 -7.05
C PRO A 28 -19.76 16.67 -5.80
N ALA A 29 -20.52 15.56 -5.90
CA ALA A 29 -20.76 14.65 -4.79
C ALA A 29 -19.62 13.64 -4.55
N HIS A 30 -18.71 13.45 -5.51
CA HIS A 30 -17.65 12.44 -5.43
C HIS A 30 -16.27 13.09 -5.55
N ARG A 31 -15.56 13.16 -4.42
CA ARG A 31 -14.22 13.75 -4.35
C ARG A 31 -13.18 12.65 -4.21
N LEU A 32 -12.14 12.69 -5.04
CA LEU A 32 -11.01 11.78 -4.95
C LEU A 32 -9.78 12.53 -4.45
N PRO A 33 -9.13 12.07 -3.36
CA PRO A 33 -7.89 12.67 -2.89
C PRO A 33 -6.80 12.56 -3.97
N LEU A 34 -6.01 13.62 -4.17
CA LEU A 34 -4.91 13.63 -5.15
C LEU A 34 -3.99 12.42 -4.99
N VAL A 35 -3.67 12.05 -3.74
CA VAL A 35 -2.79 10.91 -3.45
C VAL A 35 -3.28 9.60 -4.09
N VAL A 36 -4.58 9.35 -4.14
CA VAL A 36 -5.14 8.14 -4.77
C VAL A 36 -4.87 8.15 -6.27
N LEU A 37 -5.17 9.27 -6.93
CA LEU A 37 -4.91 9.44 -8.36
C LEU A 37 -3.42 9.26 -8.69
N TRP A 38 -2.55 9.87 -7.88
CA TRP A 38 -1.09 9.79 -8.04
C TRP A 38 -0.57 8.35 -7.91
N LEU A 39 -1.02 7.62 -6.89
CA LEU A 39 -0.60 6.24 -6.65
C LEU A 39 -1.10 5.29 -7.74
N VAL A 40 -2.34 5.44 -8.21
CA VAL A 40 -2.90 4.62 -9.31
C VAL A 40 -2.13 4.87 -10.61
N LEU A 41 -1.84 6.13 -10.96
CA LEU A 41 -1.05 6.46 -12.15
C LEU A 41 0.36 5.88 -12.08
N GLY A 42 1.02 6.00 -10.93
CA GLY A 42 2.32 5.38 -10.69
C GLY A 42 2.26 3.85 -10.85
N ALA A 43 1.27 3.20 -10.22
CA ALA A 43 1.07 1.76 -10.29
C ALA A 43 0.85 1.27 -11.74
N ILE A 44 0.00 1.95 -12.51
CA ILE A 44 -0.25 1.63 -13.93
C ILE A 44 1.03 1.81 -14.74
N TYR A 45 1.72 2.95 -14.59
CA TYR A 45 2.95 3.24 -15.32
C TYR A 45 4.04 2.19 -15.05
N PHE A 46 4.31 1.87 -13.79
CA PHE A 46 5.31 0.85 -13.43
C PHE A 46 4.87 -0.54 -13.88
N THR A 47 3.59 -0.87 -13.79
CA THR A 47 3.07 -2.17 -14.26
C THR A 47 3.29 -2.35 -15.77
N ILE A 48 2.97 -1.33 -16.58
CA ILE A 48 3.16 -1.38 -18.03
C ILE A 48 4.65 -1.38 -18.37
N LYS A 49 5.44 -0.48 -17.77
CA LYS A 49 6.89 -0.36 -18.04
C LYS A 49 7.65 -1.64 -17.68
N MET A 50 7.27 -2.31 -16.58
CA MET A 50 7.86 -3.59 -16.19
C MET A 50 7.25 -4.79 -16.95
N GLY A 51 6.34 -4.54 -17.90
CA GLY A 51 5.69 -5.56 -18.71
C GLY A 51 4.89 -6.55 -17.87
N PHE A 52 4.08 -6.10 -16.92
CA PHE A 52 3.24 -6.97 -16.07
C PHE A 52 4.04 -7.98 -15.24
N ILE A 53 5.19 -7.57 -14.70
CA ILE A 53 6.07 -8.43 -13.89
C ILE A 53 5.34 -9.03 -12.68
N ASN A 54 4.38 -8.32 -12.10
CA ASN A 54 3.55 -8.80 -10.97
C ASN A 54 2.90 -10.16 -11.28
N PHE A 55 2.46 -10.37 -12.52
CA PHE A 55 1.86 -11.63 -12.97
C PHE A 55 2.92 -12.61 -13.47
N ARG A 56 3.88 -12.15 -14.30
CA ARG A 56 4.89 -13.02 -14.92
C ARG A 56 5.86 -13.64 -13.91
N ALA A 57 6.24 -12.90 -12.88
CA ALA A 57 7.23 -13.34 -11.90
C ALA A 57 6.61 -13.97 -10.64
N PHE A 58 5.28 -14.05 -10.54
CA PHE A 58 4.60 -14.57 -9.34
C PHE A 58 5.09 -15.97 -8.96
N GLY A 59 5.15 -16.90 -9.93
CA GLY A 59 5.66 -18.25 -9.69
C GLY A 59 7.13 -18.28 -9.27
N HIS A 60 7.95 -17.40 -9.83
CA HIS A 60 9.36 -17.28 -9.44
C HIS A 60 9.50 -16.73 -8.02
N ALA A 61 8.71 -15.71 -7.64
CA ALA A 61 8.70 -15.15 -6.29
C ALA A 61 8.38 -16.23 -5.23
N ILE A 62 7.41 -17.10 -5.49
CA ILE A 62 7.10 -18.23 -4.59
C ILE A 62 8.29 -19.19 -4.47
N GLN A 63 8.99 -19.49 -5.58
CA GLN A 63 10.16 -20.36 -5.54
C GLN A 63 11.33 -19.75 -4.76
N VAL A 64 11.55 -18.43 -4.89
CA VAL A 64 12.56 -17.67 -4.13
C VAL A 64 12.27 -17.74 -2.63
N VAL A 65 11.04 -17.43 -2.23
CA VAL A 65 10.61 -17.44 -0.82
C VAL A 65 10.66 -18.84 -0.22
N ARG A 66 10.42 -19.89 -1.02
CA ARG A 66 10.56 -21.30 -0.60
C ARG A 66 12.02 -21.76 -0.46
N GLY A 67 12.99 -20.91 -0.76
CA GLY A 67 14.41 -21.21 -0.60
C GLY A 67 15.05 -21.97 -1.77
N LYS A 68 14.35 -22.19 -2.91
CA LYS A 68 14.93 -22.87 -4.08
C LYS A 68 16.15 -22.15 -4.66
N TYR A 69 16.24 -20.84 -4.41
CA TYR A 69 17.30 -19.97 -4.91
C TYR A 69 18.19 -19.41 -3.78
N SER A 70 18.12 -19.99 -2.58
CA SER A 70 18.95 -19.55 -1.46
C SER A 70 20.25 -20.36 -1.42
N ASN A 71 21.40 -19.69 -1.43
CA ASN A 71 22.71 -20.31 -1.25
C ASN A 71 23.30 -19.91 0.11
N PRO A 72 23.78 -20.86 0.94
CA PRO A 72 24.44 -20.57 2.21
C PRO A 72 25.69 -19.67 2.11
N ALA A 73 26.29 -19.56 0.92
CA ALA A 73 27.43 -18.68 0.67
C ALA A 73 27.04 -17.23 0.30
N ASP A 74 25.74 -16.96 0.11
CA ASP A 74 25.27 -15.61 -0.21
C ASP A 74 25.33 -14.70 1.04
N VAL A 75 25.68 -13.43 0.82
CA VAL A 75 25.72 -12.43 1.90
C VAL A 75 24.29 -12.07 2.31
N GLY A 76 23.88 -12.47 3.52
CA GLY A 76 22.58 -12.11 4.10
C GLY A 76 22.40 -12.66 5.51
N GLU A 77 21.80 -11.87 6.41
CA GLU A 77 21.57 -12.28 7.81
C GLU A 77 20.25 -13.04 8.00
N VAL A 78 19.32 -12.90 7.06
CA VAL A 78 17.97 -13.49 7.13
C VAL A 78 17.62 -14.18 5.81
N SER A 79 16.83 -15.25 5.90
CA SER A 79 16.33 -15.94 4.71
C SER A 79 15.31 -15.09 3.94
N HIS A 80 15.09 -15.39 2.66
CA HIS A 80 14.08 -14.70 1.85
C HIS A 80 12.68 -14.79 2.46
N PHE A 81 12.35 -15.92 3.10
CA PHE A 81 11.09 -16.09 3.82
C PHE A 81 11.00 -15.19 5.06
N GLN A 82 12.08 -15.07 5.83
CA GLN A 82 12.13 -14.20 7.00
C GLN A 82 12.01 -12.73 6.60
N ALA A 83 12.70 -12.31 5.52
CA ALA A 83 12.58 -10.97 4.98
C ALA A 83 11.13 -10.66 4.53
N LEU A 84 10.48 -11.59 3.82
CA LEU A 84 9.08 -11.46 3.45
C LEU A 84 8.17 -11.38 4.69
N SER A 85 8.40 -12.25 5.68
CA SER A 85 7.58 -12.28 6.91
C SER A 85 7.70 -10.98 7.70
N ALA A 86 8.91 -10.40 7.79
CA ALA A 86 9.12 -9.09 8.40
C ALA A 86 8.36 -7.98 7.66
N ALA A 87 8.43 -7.96 6.31
CA ALA A 87 7.70 -6.99 5.51
C ALA A 87 6.16 -7.15 5.65
N LEU A 88 5.66 -8.39 5.61
CA LEU A 88 4.24 -8.70 5.81
C LEU A 88 3.76 -8.32 7.21
N SER A 89 4.59 -8.51 8.24
CA SER A 89 4.25 -8.10 9.60
C SER A 89 4.09 -6.58 9.72
N ALA A 90 4.78 -5.80 8.89
CA ALA A 90 4.65 -4.34 8.89
C ALA A 90 3.38 -3.87 8.13
N THR A 91 2.89 -4.66 7.17
CA THR A 91 1.78 -4.25 6.30
C THR A 91 0.45 -4.90 6.67
N VAL A 92 0.45 -6.09 7.29
CA VAL A 92 -0.76 -6.80 7.73
C VAL A 92 -0.99 -6.54 9.21
N GLY A 93 -2.04 -5.77 9.53
CA GLY A 93 -2.40 -5.47 10.91
C GLY A 93 -3.88 -5.20 11.10
N LEU A 94 -4.26 -4.82 12.33
CA LEU A 94 -5.64 -4.48 12.69
C LEU A 94 -6.22 -3.37 11.79
N GLY A 95 -5.38 -2.45 11.33
CA GLY A 95 -5.75 -1.39 10.39
C GLY A 95 -6.32 -1.92 9.07
N ASN A 96 -5.81 -3.04 8.53
CA ASN A 96 -6.35 -3.61 7.30
C ASN A 96 -7.68 -4.31 7.55
N ILE A 97 -7.83 -5.02 8.69
CA ILE A 97 -9.08 -5.70 9.03
C ILE A 97 -10.20 -4.67 9.28
N ALA A 98 -9.92 -3.67 10.11
CA ALA A 98 -10.87 -2.59 10.40
C ALA A 98 -11.13 -1.71 9.17
N GLY A 99 -10.09 -1.40 8.40
CA GLY A 99 -10.20 -0.60 7.17
C GLY A 99 -11.07 -1.26 6.12
N VAL A 100 -10.89 -2.57 5.89
CA VAL A 100 -11.76 -3.35 4.99
C VAL A 100 -13.20 -3.33 5.49
N ALA A 101 -13.44 -3.54 6.78
CA ALA A 101 -14.78 -3.49 7.36
C ALA A 101 -15.45 -2.12 7.13
N ILE A 102 -14.75 -1.03 7.44
CA ILE A 102 -15.26 0.34 7.24
C ILE A 102 -15.57 0.60 5.75
N ALA A 103 -14.65 0.23 4.86
CA ALA A 103 -14.81 0.46 3.43
C ALA A 103 -15.98 -0.34 2.83
N VAL A 104 -16.18 -1.59 3.25
CA VAL A 104 -17.33 -2.40 2.80
C VAL A 104 -18.63 -1.88 3.43
N SER A 105 -18.63 -1.44 4.69
CA SER A 105 -19.81 -0.86 5.33
C SER A 105 -20.26 0.46 4.68
N LEU A 106 -19.31 1.30 4.26
CA LEU A 106 -19.60 2.60 3.64
C LEU A 106 -19.80 2.51 2.11
N GLY A 107 -19.00 1.71 1.42
CA GLY A 107 -18.99 1.59 -0.04
C GLY A 107 -19.77 0.40 -0.59
N GLY A 108 -20.31 -0.47 0.28
CA GLY A 108 -20.99 -1.69 -0.10
C GLY A 108 -20.05 -2.82 -0.54
N PRO A 109 -20.59 -3.97 -0.97
CA PRO A 109 -19.80 -5.16 -1.33
C PRO A 109 -18.87 -4.95 -2.53
N GLY A 110 -19.14 -3.94 -3.37
CA GLY A 110 -18.27 -3.58 -4.50
C GLY A 110 -16.91 -3.01 -4.08
N ALA A 111 -16.78 -2.51 -2.85
CA ALA A 111 -15.52 -1.98 -2.33
C ALA A 111 -14.40 -3.03 -2.32
N THR A 112 -14.73 -4.30 -2.07
CA THR A 112 -13.78 -5.41 -2.05
C THR A 112 -13.11 -5.66 -3.40
N PHE A 113 -13.81 -5.39 -4.51
CA PHE A 113 -13.23 -5.55 -5.85
C PHE A 113 -12.14 -4.51 -6.16
N TRP A 114 -12.22 -3.33 -5.53
CA TRP A 114 -11.32 -2.21 -5.78
C TRP A 114 -10.10 -2.15 -4.85
N MET A 115 -10.02 -3.05 -3.86
CA MET A 115 -8.87 -3.22 -2.97
C MET A 115 -7.82 -4.14 -3.59
#